data_AF-A0A5E4FC79-F1
#
_entry.id   AF-A0A5E4FC79-F1
#
_cell.length_a   1.000
_cell.length_b   1.000
_cell.length_c   1.000
_cell.angle_alpha   90.00
_cell.angle_beta   90.00
_cell.angle_gamma   90.00
#
_symmetry.space_group_name_H-M   'P 1'
#
loop_
_entity.id
_entity.type
_entity.pdbx_description
1 polymer ?
#
loop_
_entity_poly.entity_id
_entity_poly.type
_entity_poly.pdbx_seq_one_letter_code
_entity_poly.pdbx_strand_id
1 'polypeptide(L)'
;MNDLSNAALRDHQSSAFKPIPSLVLYILAPIFFLGLSVSIFILIVVRNALFFVSFLVLSALVFAFVVWNKRHWAKKAAFFLFLDSLPESDLRLAQHGQLVKITGIASCESLSLESSYEKATGCIYASTLLYEYRGLTRQPVNINRSCFQWHLAYCERFSTDFYLTDQKSGLRANVKAGSGCKVIPLVVESKLVNTKRCRLLSPHLRKWLSERNLSSESRLLRLEEGYVQEGSSVTVFGMLHRNNEITTIVQPPEVISTGCLWRKLLLPVDIDGLILRVSHLAQHSANPNSIQ
;
A
#
# COMPACT_ATOMS: atom_id res chain seq x y z
N MET A 1 -3.23 12.23 17.24
CA MET A 1 -2.54 11.19 16.45
C MET A 1 -3.52 10.09 16.10
N ASN A 2 -3.44 9.57 14.88
CA ASN A 2 -4.24 8.45 14.42
C ASN A 2 -3.37 7.20 14.33
N ASP A 3 -3.80 6.10 14.95
CA ASP A 3 -3.10 4.82 14.89
C ASP A 3 -3.72 3.94 13.79
N LEU A 4 -2.94 3.73 12.73
CA LEU A 4 -3.30 2.95 11.55
C LEU A 4 -2.71 1.53 11.59
N SER A 5 -2.03 1.15 12.68
CA SER A 5 -1.27 -0.10 12.80
C SER A 5 -2.15 -1.35 12.67
N ASN A 6 -3.33 -1.33 13.30
CA ASN A 6 -4.28 -2.44 13.25
C ASN A 6 -4.89 -2.64 11.85
N ALA A 7 -5.21 -1.53 11.17
CA ALA A 7 -5.70 -1.58 9.79
C ALA A 7 -4.63 -2.14 8.85
N ALA A 8 -3.38 -1.72 9.03
CA ALA A 8 -2.25 -2.21 8.26
C ALA A 8 -1.94 -3.70 8.47
N LEU A 9 -2.06 -4.20 9.70
CA LEU A 9 -1.91 -5.62 10.00
C LEU A 9 -3.03 -6.45 9.34
N ARG A 10 -4.27 -5.95 9.38
CA ARG A 10 -5.41 -6.56 8.66
C ARG A 10 -5.22 -6.52 7.15
N ASP A 11 -4.71 -5.42 6.59
CA ASP A 11 -4.38 -5.29 5.17
C ASP A 11 -3.27 -6.25 4.76
N HIS A 12 -2.25 -6.49 5.59
CA HIS A 12 -1.22 -7.46 5.26
C HIS A 12 -1.75 -8.90 5.29
N GLN A 13 -2.54 -9.25 6.31
CA GLN A 13 -3.19 -10.56 6.42
C GLN A 13 -4.24 -10.79 5.31
N SER A 14 -4.95 -9.73 4.91
CA SER A 14 -5.96 -9.79 3.83
C SER A 14 -5.34 -9.69 2.43
N SER A 15 -4.24 -8.95 2.24
CA SER A 15 -3.50 -8.90 0.96
C SER A 15 -2.89 -10.25 0.58
N ALA A 16 -2.60 -11.11 1.56
CA ALA A 16 -2.25 -12.51 1.34
C ALA A 16 -3.43 -13.33 0.77
N PHE A 17 -4.69 -12.93 1.05
CA PHE A 17 -5.85 -13.77 0.82
C PHE A 17 -7.08 -13.22 0.06
N LYS A 18 -7.28 -11.92 -0.20
CA LYS A 18 -8.50 -11.48 -0.92
C LYS A 18 -8.32 -10.23 -1.81
N PRO A 19 -7.81 -10.41 -3.05
CA PRO A 19 -7.83 -9.40 -4.13
C PRO A 19 -9.06 -9.53 -5.06
N ILE A 20 -9.78 -10.64 -4.95
CA ILE A 20 -11.01 -10.95 -5.69
C ILE A 20 -12.01 -11.31 -4.60
N PRO A 21 -13.29 -10.86 -4.68
CA PRO A 21 -14.30 -11.28 -3.72
C PRO A 21 -14.18 -12.79 -3.57
N SER A 22 -13.94 -13.30 -2.35
CA SER A 22 -13.65 -14.73 -2.16
C SER A 22 -14.71 -15.62 -2.81
N LEU A 23 -15.93 -15.08 -2.89
CA LEU A 23 -17.08 -15.59 -3.61
C LEU A 23 -16.80 -15.92 -5.10
N VAL A 24 -16.11 -15.04 -5.84
CA VAL A 24 -15.76 -15.27 -7.25
C VAL A 24 -14.76 -16.43 -7.39
N LEU A 25 -13.78 -16.56 -6.48
CA LEU A 25 -12.87 -17.72 -6.51
C LEU A 25 -13.61 -19.02 -6.16
N TYR A 26 -14.54 -18.97 -5.21
CA TYR A 26 -15.42 -20.10 -4.88
C TYR A 26 -16.36 -20.49 -6.02
N ILE A 27 -16.73 -19.55 -6.91
CA ILE A 27 -17.54 -19.82 -8.10
C ILE A 27 -16.65 -20.32 -9.25
N LEU A 28 -15.47 -19.72 -9.44
CA LEU A 28 -14.60 -20.02 -10.57
C LEU A 28 -13.99 -21.43 -10.48
N ALA A 29 -13.65 -21.88 -9.27
CA ALA A 29 -13.10 -23.21 -9.03
C ALA A 29 -14.03 -24.36 -9.49
N PRO A 30 -15.31 -24.45 -9.05
CA PRO A 30 -16.21 -25.51 -9.50
C PRO A 30 -16.54 -25.41 -10.99
N ILE A 31 -16.69 -24.19 -11.54
CA ILE A 31 -16.90 -24.01 -12.99
C ILE A 31 -15.70 -24.57 -13.77
N PHE A 32 -14.48 -24.32 -13.31
CA PHE A 32 -13.28 -24.88 -13.90
C PHE A 32 -13.27 -26.41 -13.85
N PHE A 33 -13.55 -27.02 -12.69
CA PHE A 33 -13.58 -28.47 -12.58
C PHE A 33 -14.67 -29.10 -13.46
N LEU A 34 -15.87 -28.52 -13.48
CA LEU A 34 -16.97 -28.99 -14.33
C LEU A 34 -16.60 -28.90 -15.82
N GLY A 35 -16.07 -27.74 -16.25
CA GLY A 35 -15.63 -27.53 -17.62
C GLY A 35 -14.50 -28.47 -18.04
N LEU A 36 -13.56 -28.74 -17.13
CA LEU A 36 -12.47 -29.70 -17.35
C LEU A 36 -13.02 -31.12 -17.53
N SER A 37 -13.93 -31.57 -16.66
CA SER A 37 -14.57 -32.88 -16.75
C SER A 37 -15.31 -33.07 -18.07
N VAL A 38 -16.12 -32.09 -18.50
CA VAL A 38 -16.85 -32.13 -19.78
C VAL A 38 -15.87 -32.16 -20.96
N SER A 39 -14.81 -31.35 -20.92
CA SER A 39 -13.81 -31.29 -21.99
C SER A 39 -13.04 -32.60 -22.14
N ILE A 40 -12.67 -33.25 -21.02
CA ILE A 40 -12.01 -34.56 -21.03
C ILE A 40 -12.95 -35.64 -21.57
N PHE A 41 -14.22 -35.63 -21.17
CA PHE A 41 -15.21 -36.58 -21.68
C PHE A 41 -15.35 -36.49 -23.21
N ILE A 42 -15.49 -35.28 -23.75
CA ILE A 42 -15.55 -35.05 -25.20
C ILE A 42 -14.27 -35.53 -25.89
N LEU A 43 -13.10 -35.25 -25.30
CA LEU A 43 -11.82 -35.71 -25.82
C LEU A 43 -11.76 -37.24 -25.94
N ILE A 44 -12.22 -37.99 -24.94
CA ILE A 44 -12.16 -39.46 -24.93
C ILE A 44 -13.18 -40.05 -25.90
N VAL A 45 -14.43 -39.58 -25.86
CA VAL A 45 -15.55 -40.18 -26.60
C VAL A 45 -15.53 -39.77 -28.07
N VAL A 46 -15.38 -38.48 -28.35
CA VAL A 46 -15.44 -37.92 -29.71
C VAL A 46 -14.05 -37.95 -30.37
N ARG A 47 -12.97 -38.16 -29.59
CA ARG A 47 -11.58 -38.11 -30.05
C ARG A 47 -11.22 -36.77 -30.70
N ASN A 48 -11.89 -35.70 -30.31
CA ASN A 48 -11.65 -34.34 -30.79
C ASN A 48 -10.97 -33.50 -29.71
N ALA A 49 -9.72 -33.10 -29.95
CA ALA A 49 -8.93 -32.33 -29.00
C ALA A 49 -9.24 -30.82 -28.98
N LEU A 50 -9.98 -30.30 -29.97
CA LEU A 50 -10.21 -28.86 -30.11
C LEU A 50 -10.87 -28.25 -28.86
N PHE A 51 -11.89 -28.88 -28.31
CA PHE A 51 -12.58 -28.38 -27.11
C PHE A 51 -11.67 -28.35 -25.88
N PHE A 52 -10.88 -29.42 -25.68
CA PHE A 52 -9.94 -29.50 -24.57
C PHE A 52 -8.84 -28.44 -24.68
N VAL A 53 -8.26 -28.26 -25.87
CA VAL A 53 -7.24 -27.22 -26.12
C VAL A 53 -7.84 -25.82 -25.90
N SER A 54 -9.04 -25.55 -26.44
CA SER A 54 -9.71 -24.27 -26.24
C SER A 54 -9.99 -23.98 -24.76
N PHE A 55 -10.42 -24.98 -24.00
CA PHE A 55 -10.67 -24.86 -22.56
C PHE A 55 -9.37 -24.54 -21.80
N LEU A 56 -8.27 -25.23 -22.10
CA LEU A 56 -6.97 -24.96 -21.48
C LEU A 56 -6.48 -23.54 -21.77
N VAL A 57 -6.62 -23.07 -23.01
CA VAL A 57 -6.25 -21.70 -23.40
C VAL A 57 -7.09 -20.67 -22.61
N LEU A 58 -8.41 -20.84 -22.56
CA LEU A 58 -9.29 -19.94 -21.82
C LEU A 58 -8.95 -19.94 -20.31
N SER A 59 -8.74 -21.11 -19.72
CA SER A 59 -8.34 -21.23 -18.32
C SER A 59 -7.01 -20.54 -18.04
N ALA A 60 -6.03 -20.67 -18.94
CA ALA A 60 -4.74 -20.02 -18.80
C ALA A 60 -4.88 -18.48 -18.82
N LEU A 61 -5.73 -17.94 -19.69
CA LEU A 61 -6.03 -16.50 -19.76
C LEU A 61 -6.67 -15.99 -18.45
N VAL A 62 -7.67 -16.72 -17.94
CA VAL A 62 -8.32 -16.35 -16.66
C VAL A 62 -7.33 -16.41 -15.51
N PHE A 63 -6.52 -17.46 -15.42
CA PHE A 63 -5.50 -17.57 -14.37
C PHE A 63 -4.47 -16.44 -14.45
N ALA A 64 -3.98 -16.12 -15.67
CA ALA A 64 -3.08 -15.01 -15.90
C ALA A 64 -3.70 -13.67 -15.45
N PHE A 65 -4.98 -13.45 -15.74
CA PHE A 65 -5.71 -12.25 -15.30
C PHE A 65 -5.82 -12.15 -13.77
N VAL A 66 -6.13 -13.26 -13.09
CA VAL A 66 -6.20 -13.32 -11.62
C VAL A 66 -4.84 -13.04 -11.00
N VAL A 67 -3.77 -13.66 -11.51
CA VAL A 67 -2.39 -13.45 -11.03
C VAL A 67 -1.93 -12.01 -11.29
N TRP A 68 -2.25 -11.46 -12.47
CA TRP A 68 -1.97 -10.07 -12.82
C TRP A 68 -2.58 -9.10 -11.82
N ASN A 69 -3.88 -9.23 -11.57
CA ASN A 69 -4.59 -8.44 -10.57
C ASN A 69 -3.91 -8.57 -9.21
N LYS A 70 -3.75 -9.79 -8.69
CA LYS A 70 -3.13 -10.04 -7.38
C LYS A 70 -1.76 -9.36 -7.23
N ARG A 71 -0.92 -9.41 -8.27
CA ARG A 71 0.42 -8.79 -8.25
C ARG A 71 0.38 -7.27 -8.24
N HIS A 72 -0.51 -6.66 -9.00
CA HIS A 72 -0.68 -5.20 -9.04
C HIS A 72 -1.31 -4.66 -7.75
N TRP A 73 -2.23 -5.41 -7.14
CA TRP A 73 -2.80 -5.12 -5.82
C TRP A 73 -1.76 -5.09 -4.72
N ALA A 74 -0.86 -6.08 -4.68
CA ALA A 74 0.20 -6.16 -3.67
C ALA A 74 1.13 -4.92 -3.65
N LYS A 75 1.20 -4.19 -4.76
CA LYS A 75 1.99 -2.95 -4.89
C LYS A 75 1.15 -1.67 -4.78
N LYS A 76 -0.11 -1.76 -4.34
CA LYS A 76 -1.08 -0.65 -4.33
C LYS A 76 -1.22 0.05 -5.69
N ALA A 77 -0.90 -0.64 -6.80
CA ALA A 77 -0.76 -0.01 -8.11
C ALA A 77 -2.08 0.54 -8.65
N ALA A 78 -3.21 -0.07 -8.31
CA ALA A 78 -4.52 0.41 -8.71
C ALA A 78 -4.85 1.78 -8.09
N PHE A 79 -4.49 2.02 -6.82
CA PHE A 79 -4.68 3.33 -6.19
C PHE A 79 -3.81 4.40 -6.86
N PHE A 80 -2.56 4.07 -7.20
CA PHE A 80 -1.71 4.98 -7.97
C PHE A 80 -2.31 5.31 -9.34
N LEU A 81 -2.72 4.29 -10.10
CA LEU A 81 -3.32 4.47 -11.43
C LEU A 81 -4.64 5.25 -11.38
N PHE A 82 -5.47 4.97 -10.38
CA PHE A 82 -6.71 5.71 -10.13
C PHE A 82 -6.40 7.18 -9.87
N LEU A 83 -5.50 7.48 -8.91
CA LEU A 83 -5.10 8.86 -8.65
C LEU A 83 -4.48 9.54 -9.87
N ASP A 84 -3.66 8.84 -10.64
CA ASP A 84 -3.04 9.38 -11.86
C ASP A 84 -4.08 9.68 -12.94
N SER A 85 -5.18 8.92 -13.00
CA SER A 85 -6.26 9.15 -13.95
C SER A 85 -7.14 10.35 -13.62
N LEU A 86 -7.15 10.79 -12.36
CA LEU A 86 -7.95 11.93 -11.91
C LEU A 86 -7.26 13.26 -12.26
N PRO A 87 -8.01 14.25 -12.79
CA PRO A 87 -7.48 15.60 -12.96
C PRO A 87 -7.23 16.23 -11.59
N GLU A 88 -6.15 17.00 -11.49
CA GLU A 88 -5.88 17.81 -10.30
C GLU A 88 -6.94 18.91 -10.18
N SER A 89 -7.52 19.02 -9.00
CA SER A 89 -8.50 20.03 -8.64
C SER A 89 -7.83 21.33 -8.23
N ASP A 90 -8.53 22.45 -8.35
CA ASP A 90 -8.11 23.76 -7.85
C ASP A 90 -8.94 24.11 -6.61
N LEU A 91 -8.29 24.38 -5.48
CA LEU A 91 -8.99 24.74 -4.24
C LEU A 91 -9.85 26.01 -4.38
N ARG A 92 -9.54 26.91 -5.31
CA ARG A 92 -10.32 28.13 -5.54
C ARG A 92 -11.69 27.82 -6.13
N LEU A 93 -11.72 26.89 -7.09
CA LEU A 93 -12.90 26.54 -7.88
C LEU A 93 -13.72 25.41 -7.26
N ALA A 94 -13.10 24.57 -6.44
CA ALA A 94 -13.75 23.42 -5.84
C ALA A 94 -14.87 23.82 -4.85
N GLN A 95 -15.99 23.11 -4.94
CA GLN A 95 -17.19 23.35 -4.15
C GLN A 95 -17.24 22.49 -2.89
N HIS A 96 -18.06 22.89 -1.91
CA HIS A 96 -18.32 22.09 -0.72
C HIS A 96 -18.94 20.73 -1.09
N GLY A 97 -18.45 19.65 -0.50
CA GLY A 97 -18.88 18.27 -0.75
C GLY A 97 -18.25 17.63 -1.99
N GLN A 98 -17.40 18.35 -2.73
CA GLN A 98 -16.77 17.82 -3.94
C GLN A 98 -15.56 16.92 -3.60
N LEU A 99 -15.41 15.81 -4.32
CA LEU A 99 -14.16 15.03 -4.29
C LEU A 99 -13.05 15.78 -5.03
N VAL A 100 -11.92 15.97 -4.35
CA VAL A 100 -10.79 16.75 -4.85
C VAL A 100 -9.51 15.91 -4.82
N LYS A 101 -8.68 16.12 -5.84
CA LYS A 101 -7.28 15.67 -5.88
C LYS A 101 -6.41 16.91 -5.85
N ILE A 102 -5.77 17.19 -4.71
CA ILE A 102 -4.93 18.38 -4.52
C ILE A 102 -3.48 17.96 -4.34
N THR A 103 -2.58 18.61 -5.08
CA THR A 103 -1.14 18.43 -4.93
C THR A 103 -0.54 19.71 -4.37
N GLY A 104 0.26 19.57 -3.32
CA GLY A 104 0.72 20.72 -2.55
C GLY A 104 1.84 20.39 -1.58
N ILE A 105 2.29 21.40 -0.85
CA ILE A 105 3.31 21.27 0.19
C ILE A 105 2.61 21.00 1.53
N ALA A 106 3.04 19.94 2.22
CA ALA A 106 2.53 19.59 3.53
C ALA A 106 3.25 20.38 4.64
N SER A 107 2.51 20.87 5.61
CA SER A 107 3.01 21.51 6.83
C SER A 107 2.34 20.90 8.04
N CYS A 108 3.09 20.70 9.12
CA CYS A 108 2.51 20.15 10.35
C CYS A 108 1.45 21.10 10.92
N GLU A 109 0.43 20.55 11.58
CA GLU A 109 -0.44 21.34 12.45
C GLU A 109 0.25 21.49 13.82
N SER A 110 -0.48 21.36 14.93
CA SER A 110 0.09 21.44 16.28
C SER A 110 0.86 20.18 16.69
N LEU A 111 0.62 19.05 16.02
CA LEU A 111 1.19 17.75 16.35
C LEU A 111 2.07 17.24 15.20
N SER A 112 3.37 17.16 15.46
CA SER A 112 4.36 16.52 14.59
C SER A 112 4.67 15.11 15.07
N LEU A 113 4.79 14.16 14.14
CA LEU A 113 5.26 12.81 14.41
C LEU A 113 6.79 12.73 14.34
N GLU A 114 7.31 11.71 15.00
CA GLU A 114 8.69 11.27 14.90
C GLU A 114 8.71 9.84 14.35
N SER A 115 9.59 9.55 13.38
CA SER A 115 9.76 8.18 12.89
C SER A 115 10.34 7.26 13.98
N SER A 116 10.00 5.98 13.90
CA SER A 116 10.26 5.04 14.99
C SER A 116 11.75 4.70 15.10
N TYR A 117 12.41 4.45 13.97
CA TYR A 117 13.79 3.96 13.91
C TYR A 117 14.82 5.02 13.55
N GLU A 118 14.62 5.78 12.46
CA GLU A 118 15.55 6.85 12.04
C GLU A 118 15.40 8.13 12.86
N LYS A 119 14.33 8.27 13.64
CA LYS A 119 14.07 9.43 14.48
C LYS A 119 13.88 10.72 13.67
N ALA A 120 13.30 10.61 12.48
CA ALA A 120 12.96 11.74 11.64
C ALA A 120 11.82 12.54 12.28
N THR A 121 12.08 13.78 12.68
CA THR A 121 11.09 14.68 13.30
C THR A 121 10.29 15.45 12.25
N GLY A 122 9.19 16.09 12.67
CA GLY A 122 8.38 16.93 11.79
C GLY A 122 7.58 16.15 10.75
N CYS A 123 7.15 14.93 11.08
CA CYS A 123 6.43 14.07 10.13
C CYS A 123 4.91 14.23 10.25
N ILE A 124 4.20 14.26 9.12
CA ILE A 124 2.73 14.19 9.05
C ILE A 124 2.22 12.75 8.96
N TYR A 125 3.10 11.85 8.53
CA TYR A 125 2.88 10.41 8.43
C TYR A 125 4.19 9.68 8.75
N ALA A 126 4.10 8.60 9.51
CA ALA A 126 5.23 7.72 9.80
C ALA A 126 4.76 6.25 9.80
N SER A 127 5.60 5.37 9.29
CA SER A 127 5.35 3.94 9.20
C SER A 127 6.61 3.15 9.43
N THR A 128 6.53 2.10 10.23
CA THR A 128 7.63 1.21 10.54
C THR A 128 7.14 -0.22 10.52
N LEU A 129 7.76 -1.05 9.68
CA LEU A 129 7.37 -2.42 9.40
C LEU A 129 8.55 -3.34 9.72
N LEU A 130 8.33 -4.30 10.61
CA LEU A 130 9.29 -5.37 10.87
C LEU A 130 8.78 -6.65 10.24
N TYR A 131 9.57 -7.17 9.31
CA TYR A 131 9.38 -8.49 8.76
C TYR A 131 10.34 -9.48 9.39
N GLU A 132 9.80 -10.63 9.79
CA GLU A 132 10.55 -11.78 10.21
C GLU A 132 10.51 -12.84 9.12
N TYR A 133 11.66 -13.43 8.84
CA TYR A 133 11.74 -14.54 7.93
C TYR A 133 11.42 -15.86 8.66
N ARG A 134 10.30 -16.51 8.31
CA ARG A 134 9.80 -17.75 8.93
C ARG A 134 10.18 -19.03 8.19
N GLY A 135 11.26 -19.04 7.40
CA GLY A 135 11.63 -20.22 6.63
C GLY A 135 11.83 -21.48 7.48
N LEU A 136 11.54 -22.64 6.92
CA LEU A 136 11.75 -23.93 7.60
C LEU A 136 13.21 -24.06 8.07
N THR A 137 13.38 -24.32 9.36
CA THR A 137 14.63 -24.70 9.99
C THR A 137 15.06 -26.10 9.51
N ARG A 138 15.97 -26.16 8.54
CA ARG A 138 17.07 -27.14 8.48
C ARG A 138 18.16 -26.62 7.52
N GLN A 139 19.41 -26.90 7.86
CA GLN A 139 20.72 -26.45 7.34
C GLN A 139 20.87 -26.06 5.84
N PRO A 140 21.94 -25.31 5.49
CA PRO A 140 22.07 -24.63 4.23
C PRO A 140 22.57 -25.57 3.13
N VAL A 141 21.77 -25.75 2.08
CA VAL A 141 22.29 -26.04 0.75
C VAL A 141 21.50 -25.16 -0.23
N ASN A 142 22.24 -24.47 -1.08
CA ASN A 142 21.72 -23.72 -2.22
C ASN A 142 20.61 -24.50 -2.94
N ILE A 143 19.52 -23.82 -3.30
CA ILE A 143 19.05 -23.64 -4.68
C ILE A 143 17.71 -22.91 -4.64
N ASN A 144 17.69 -21.84 -5.42
CA ASN A 144 16.57 -21.03 -5.85
C ASN A 144 15.34 -21.89 -6.25
N ARG A 145 14.35 -22.04 -5.35
CA ARG A 145 12.94 -22.36 -5.65
C ARG A 145 12.07 -22.31 -4.38
N SER A 146 11.22 -21.28 -4.30
CA SER A 146 9.91 -21.22 -3.61
C SER A 146 9.67 -22.10 -2.37
N CYS A 147 10.01 -21.58 -1.18
CA CYS A 147 9.40 -21.85 0.15
C CYS A 147 9.81 -20.77 1.19
N PHE A 148 9.97 -19.51 0.76
CA PHE A 148 10.63 -18.42 1.51
C PHE A 148 9.62 -17.29 1.80
N GLN A 149 8.98 -17.27 2.96
CA GLN A 149 7.99 -16.22 3.30
C GLN A 149 8.49 -15.29 4.41
N TRP A 150 8.57 -14.01 4.07
CA TRP A 150 8.67 -12.91 5.02
C TRP A 150 7.28 -12.70 5.62
N HIS A 151 7.21 -12.69 6.93
CA HIS A 151 6.00 -12.46 7.70
C HIS A 151 6.10 -11.10 8.38
N LEU A 152 5.09 -10.25 8.23
CA LEU A 152 5.01 -9.00 8.99
C LEU A 152 4.79 -9.34 10.47
N ALA A 153 5.84 -9.20 11.26
CA ALA A 153 5.85 -9.49 12.70
C ALA A 153 5.44 -8.27 13.52
N TYR A 154 5.67 -7.07 12.99
CA TYR A 154 5.33 -5.81 13.66
C TYR A 154 5.00 -4.73 12.64
N CYS A 155 4.03 -3.88 12.98
CA CYS A 155 3.63 -2.74 12.18
C CYS A 155 3.25 -1.59 13.09
N GLU A 156 3.88 -0.44 12.89
CA GLU A 156 3.49 0.86 13.43
C GLU A 156 3.14 1.76 12.25
N ARG A 157 1.95 2.36 12.23
CA ARG A 157 1.61 3.41 11.27
C ARG A 157 0.83 4.51 11.95
N PHE A 158 1.31 5.74 11.82
CA PHE A 158 0.71 6.91 12.42
C PHE A 158 0.49 8.01 11.40
N SER A 159 -0.58 8.77 11.57
CA SER A 159 -0.87 9.98 10.81
C SER A 159 -1.42 11.08 11.72
N THR A 160 -1.24 12.32 11.31
CA THR A 160 -1.76 13.51 12.00
C THR A 160 -2.54 14.39 11.05
N ASP A 161 -3.36 15.28 11.60
CA ASP A 161 -3.90 16.39 10.84
C ASP A 161 -2.74 17.31 10.40
N PHE A 162 -2.84 17.84 9.18
CA PHE A 162 -1.80 18.68 8.62
C PHE A 162 -2.38 19.72 7.68
N TYR A 163 -1.63 20.79 7.43
CA TYR A 163 -1.98 21.77 6.43
C TYR A 163 -1.40 21.39 5.07
N LEU A 164 -2.20 21.54 4.03
CA LEU A 164 -1.78 21.38 2.64
C LEU A 164 -1.89 22.72 1.94
N THR A 165 -0.78 23.22 1.40
CA THR A 165 -0.77 24.43 0.56
C THR A 165 -0.81 23.98 -0.90
N ASP A 166 -1.93 24.22 -1.57
CA ASP A 166 -2.14 23.83 -2.97
C ASP A 166 -1.17 24.58 -3.90
N GLN A 167 -0.45 23.82 -4.73
CA GLN A 167 0.56 24.36 -5.62
C GLN A 167 -0.06 25.19 -6.76
N LYS A 168 -1.33 24.95 -7.13
CA LYS A 168 -2.02 25.71 -8.18
C LYS A 168 -2.56 27.03 -7.68
N SER A 169 -3.30 26.99 -6.59
CA SER A 169 -4.00 28.17 -6.08
C SER A 169 -3.21 28.98 -5.06
N GLY A 170 -2.22 28.37 -4.39
CA GLY A 170 -1.57 28.94 -3.21
C GLY A 170 -2.45 28.94 -1.95
N LEU A 171 -3.68 28.44 -2.02
CA LEU A 171 -4.57 28.36 -0.86
C LEU A 171 -4.18 27.21 0.06
N ARG A 172 -4.43 27.41 1.35
CA ARG A 172 -4.19 26.40 2.38
C ARG A 172 -5.50 25.70 2.75
N ALA A 173 -5.45 24.37 2.82
CA ALA A 173 -6.52 23.55 3.37
C ALA A 173 -6.00 22.73 4.56
N ASN A 174 -6.85 22.49 5.56
CA ASN A 174 -6.56 21.56 6.65
C ASN A 174 -6.99 20.15 6.24
N VAL A 175 -6.07 19.20 6.21
CA VAL A 175 -6.33 17.81 5.88
C VAL A 175 -6.56 17.03 7.16
N LYS A 176 -7.78 16.51 7.32
CA LYS A 176 -8.16 15.66 8.46
C LYS A 176 -7.74 14.23 8.19
N ALA A 177 -6.49 13.91 8.53
CA ALA A 177 -5.91 12.57 8.48
C ALA A 177 -5.59 12.00 9.88
N GLY A 178 -5.82 12.80 10.93
CA GLY A 178 -5.68 12.48 12.33
C GLY A 178 -6.79 11.59 12.88
N SER A 179 -7.08 11.73 14.17
CA SER A 179 -7.84 10.73 14.94
C SER A 179 -9.20 10.40 14.33
N GLY A 180 -9.51 9.11 14.19
CA GLY A 180 -10.80 8.64 13.67
C GLY A 180 -10.93 8.65 12.15
N CYS A 181 -9.89 9.07 11.41
CA CYS A 181 -9.89 9.06 9.95
C CYS A 181 -9.33 7.74 9.40
N LYS A 182 -9.94 7.19 8.36
CA LYS A 182 -9.30 6.15 7.53
C LYS A 182 -8.38 6.82 6.52
N VAL A 183 -7.13 6.40 6.49
CA VAL A 183 -6.12 6.92 5.58
C VAL A 183 -5.51 5.76 4.79
N ILE A 184 -5.42 5.93 3.47
CA ILE A 184 -4.76 5.02 2.55
C ILE A 184 -3.42 5.66 2.17
N PRO A 185 -2.33 5.32 2.87
CA PRO A 185 -1.01 5.87 2.57
C PRO A 185 -0.41 5.17 1.35
N LEU A 186 -0.07 5.96 0.34
CA LEU A 186 0.73 5.60 -0.83
C LEU A 186 2.15 6.15 -0.65
N VAL A 187 2.79 5.72 0.44
CA VAL A 187 4.17 6.03 0.82
C VAL A 187 4.99 4.78 0.59
N VAL A 188 6.18 4.92 0.01
CA VAL A 188 7.11 3.80 -0.20
C VAL A 188 8.02 3.70 1.02
N GLU A 189 8.00 2.55 1.70
CA GLU A 189 8.89 2.30 2.82
C GLU A 189 10.32 1.94 2.35
N SER A 190 11.32 2.58 2.96
CA SER A 190 12.74 2.35 2.73
C SER A 190 13.23 1.19 3.58
N LYS A 191 14.01 0.28 2.98
CA LYS A 191 14.60 -0.86 3.69
C LYS A 191 15.86 -0.43 4.44
N LEU A 192 15.72 -0.19 5.75
CA LEU A 192 16.79 0.29 6.62
C LEU A 192 17.68 -0.82 7.15
N VAL A 193 17.07 -1.94 7.54
CA VAL A 193 17.80 -3.06 8.16
C VAL A 193 17.49 -4.35 7.42
N ASN A 194 18.54 -5.14 7.21
CA ASN A 194 18.45 -6.49 6.68
C ASN A 194 19.48 -7.38 7.36
N THR A 195 19.05 -8.14 8.36
CA THR A 195 19.98 -8.98 9.11
C THR A 195 20.32 -10.24 8.31
N LYS A 196 21.45 -10.87 8.65
CA LYS A 196 21.85 -12.18 8.14
C LYS A 196 21.75 -13.21 9.25
N ARG A 197 21.52 -14.47 8.88
CA ARG A 197 21.46 -15.59 9.83
C ARG A 197 22.79 -15.69 10.60
N CYS A 198 22.71 -15.96 11.90
CA CYS A 198 23.87 -16.13 12.80
C CYS A 198 24.76 -14.89 13.00
N ARG A 199 24.28 -13.68 12.70
CA ARG A 199 24.95 -12.43 13.10
C ARG A 199 24.25 -11.82 14.31
N LEU A 200 25.05 -11.27 15.23
CA LEU A 200 24.54 -10.45 16.33
C LEU A 200 23.77 -9.25 15.77
N LEU A 201 22.60 -8.97 16.35
CA LEU A 201 21.84 -7.76 16.04
C LEU A 201 22.62 -6.52 16.48
N SER A 202 22.52 -5.43 15.73
CA SER A 202 23.12 -4.15 16.14
C SER A 202 22.54 -3.70 17.49
N PRO A 203 23.32 -3.02 18.34
CA PRO A 203 22.84 -2.56 19.65
C PRO A 203 21.62 -1.64 19.51
N HIS A 204 21.62 -0.80 18.47
CA HIS A 204 20.48 0.07 18.14
C HIS A 204 19.20 -0.72 17.84
N LEU A 205 19.28 -1.73 16.97
CA LEU A 205 18.14 -2.59 16.66
C LEU A 205 17.67 -3.39 17.87
N ARG A 206 18.60 -3.91 18.67
CA ARG A 206 18.27 -4.65 19.91
C ARG A 206 17.50 -3.77 20.88
N LYS A 207 17.97 -2.54 21.11
CA LYS A 207 17.30 -1.55 21.96
C LYS A 207 15.89 -1.26 21.45
N TRP A 208 15.76 -0.95 20.16
CA TRP A 208 14.47 -0.67 19.52
C TRP A 208 13.47 -1.84 19.62
N LEU A 209 13.94 -3.08 19.47
CA LEU A 209 13.13 -4.29 19.65
C LEU A 209 12.69 -4.46 21.11
N SER A 210 13.61 -4.27 22.06
CA SER A 210 13.32 -4.43 23.50
C SER A 210 12.30 -3.40 24.01
N GLU A 211 12.36 -2.15 23.54
CA GLU A 211 11.40 -1.09 23.88
C GLU A 211 9.97 -1.44 23.44
N ARG A 212 9.81 -2.33 22.46
CA ARG A 212 8.53 -2.78 21.90
C ARG A 212 8.15 -4.19 22.31
N ASN A 213 8.83 -4.76 23.32
CA ASN A 213 8.61 -6.12 23.80
C ASN A 213 8.76 -7.20 22.69
N LEU A 214 9.61 -6.96 21.70
CA LEU A 214 9.90 -7.89 20.61
C LEU A 214 11.14 -8.73 20.93
N SER A 215 11.16 -9.99 20.48
CA SER A 215 12.32 -10.87 20.69
C SER A 215 13.59 -10.28 20.06
N SER A 216 14.62 -10.14 20.90
CA SER A 216 15.96 -9.67 20.57
C SER A 216 16.92 -10.79 20.12
N GLU A 217 16.42 -12.00 19.91
CA GLU A 217 17.22 -13.13 19.44
C GLU A 217 17.73 -12.90 18.01
N SER A 218 18.89 -13.48 17.70
CA SER A 218 19.46 -13.38 16.36
C SER A 218 18.63 -14.19 15.35
N ARG A 219 17.87 -13.49 14.51
CA ARG A 219 17.07 -14.05 13.43
C ARG A 219 17.12 -13.17 12.19
N LEU A 220 16.60 -13.69 11.09
CA LEU A 220 16.50 -12.96 9.82
C LEU A 220 15.33 -11.97 9.91
N LEU A 221 15.68 -10.70 10.07
CA LEU A 221 14.80 -9.56 10.24
C LEU A 221 15.04 -8.58 9.10
N ARG A 222 13.96 -7.95 8.68
CA ARG A 222 13.99 -6.81 7.78
C ARG A 222 13.15 -5.70 8.38
N LEU A 223 13.77 -4.54 8.60
CA LEU A 223 13.07 -3.35 9.04
C LEU A 223 12.94 -2.41 7.84
N GLU A 224 11.71 -2.00 7.58
CA GLU A 224 11.36 -1.01 6.57
C GLU A 224 10.69 0.17 7.28
N GLU A 225 11.01 1.40 6.88
CA GLU A 225 10.44 2.61 7.46
C GLU A 225 10.12 3.60 6.34
N GLY A 226 8.97 4.26 6.42
CA GLY A 226 8.56 5.31 5.50
C GLY A 226 7.87 6.43 6.25
N TYR A 227 8.22 7.67 5.95
CA TYR A 227 7.65 8.86 6.58
C TYR A 227 7.48 9.98 5.56
N VAL A 228 6.66 10.96 5.92
CA VAL A 228 6.43 12.17 5.12
C VAL A 228 6.71 13.36 6.02
N GLN A 229 7.78 14.08 5.74
CA GLN A 229 8.18 15.27 6.49
C GLN A 229 7.43 16.51 6.04
N GLU A 230 7.31 17.47 6.95
CA GLU A 230 6.97 18.85 6.62
C GLU A 230 7.86 19.40 5.51
N GLY A 231 7.26 20.16 4.60
CA GLY A 231 7.89 20.64 3.37
C GLY A 231 7.83 19.65 2.20
N SER A 232 7.41 18.41 2.42
CA SER A 232 7.28 17.43 1.33
C SER A 232 6.12 17.80 0.40
N SER A 233 6.32 17.56 -0.90
CA SER A 233 5.23 17.60 -1.87
C SER A 233 4.37 16.34 -1.76
N VAL A 234 3.09 16.51 -1.52
CA VAL A 234 2.12 15.41 -1.37
C VAL A 234 0.91 15.65 -2.25
N THR A 235 0.28 14.55 -2.65
CA THR A 235 -1.03 14.56 -3.31
C THR A 235 -2.05 13.93 -2.37
N VAL A 236 -3.12 14.67 -2.09
CA VAL A 236 -4.23 14.24 -1.24
C VAL A 236 -5.48 14.08 -2.09
N PHE A 237 -6.17 12.96 -1.90
CA PHE A 237 -7.51 12.74 -2.44
C PHE A 237 -8.51 12.53 -1.31
N GLY A 238 -9.56 13.35 -1.31
CA GLY A 238 -10.60 13.34 -0.29
C GLY A 238 -11.77 14.24 -0.67
N MET A 239 -12.69 14.44 0.26
CA MET A 239 -13.84 15.32 0.08
C MET A 239 -13.54 16.70 0.67
N LEU A 240 -13.83 17.75 -0.10
CA LEU A 240 -13.64 19.13 0.34
C LEU A 240 -14.84 19.58 1.19
N HIS A 241 -14.58 19.95 2.44
CA HIS A 241 -15.52 20.65 3.30
C HIS A 241 -15.10 22.10 3.45
N ARG A 242 -15.93 22.99 2.91
CA ARG A 242 -15.78 24.44 3.05
C ARG A 242 -16.78 24.95 4.09
N ASN A 243 -16.27 25.48 5.20
CA ASN A 243 -17.10 26.11 6.21
C ASN A 243 -16.59 27.54 6.46
N ASN A 244 -17.33 28.52 5.94
CA ASN A 244 -16.95 29.94 5.91
C ASN A 244 -15.53 30.15 5.35
N GLU A 245 -14.54 30.38 6.21
CA GLU A 245 -13.14 30.64 5.86
C GLU A 245 -12.23 29.40 5.96
N ILE A 246 -12.69 28.33 6.60
CA ILE A 246 -11.88 27.13 6.81
C ILE A 246 -12.18 26.15 5.67
N THR A 247 -11.15 25.89 4.88
CA THR A 247 -11.16 24.85 3.87
C THR A 247 -10.53 23.60 4.46
N THR A 248 -11.31 22.52 4.54
CA THR A 248 -10.85 21.24 5.09
C THR A 248 -11.02 20.12 4.07
N ILE A 249 -10.09 19.17 4.04
CA ILE A 249 -10.19 17.96 3.23
C ILE A 249 -10.36 16.80 4.20
N VAL A 250 -11.46 16.07 4.07
CA VAL A 250 -11.82 14.95 4.95
C VAL A 250 -11.90 13.65 4.15
N GLN A 251 -11.94 12.51 4.84
CA GLN A 251 -12.25 11.25 4.18
C GLN A 251 -13.63 11.31 3.48
N PRO A 252 -13.81 10.66 2.33
CA PRO A 252 -15.13 10.46 1.75
C PRO A 252 -16.08 9.75 2.74
N PRO A 253 -17.37 10.15 2.80
CA PRO A 253 -18.35 9.55 3.71
C PRO A 253 -18.82 8.17 3.24
N GLU A 254 -18.79 7.95 1.93
CA GLU A 254 -19.15 6.70 1.27
C GLU A 254 -17.91 6.05 0.65
N VAL A 255 -17.98 4.73 0.51
CA VAL A 255 -16.95 3.94 -0.15
C VAL A 255 -16.99 4.21 -1.65
N ILE A 256 -15.87 4.62 -2.23
CA ILE A 256 -15.76 4.95 -3.65
C ILE A 256 -15.10 3.79 -4.38
N SER A 257 -15.70 3.33 -5.47
CA SER A 257 -15.05 2.35 -6.33
C SER A 257 -14.09 3.04 -7.30
N THR A 258 -12.89 2.49 -7.51
CA THR A 258 -11.97 2.98 -8.57
C THR A 258 -12.52 2.79 -9.98
N GLY A 259 -13.63 2.05 -10.13
CA GLY A 259 -14.12 1.58 -11.41
C GLY A 259 -13.19 0.54 -12.05
N CYS A 260 -13.64 -0.06 -13.14
CA CYS A 260 -12.83 -1.00 -13.90
C CYS A 260 -11.78 -0.25 -14.73
N LEU A 261 -10.50 -0.40 -14.38
CA LEU A 261 -9.38 0.14 -15.16
C LEU A 261 -9.07 -0.79 -16.35
N TRP A 262 -10.03 -0.95 -17.27
CA TRP A 262 -9.99 -1.92 -18.38
C TRP A 262 -8.73 -1.86 -19.23
N ARG A 263 -8.20 -0.65 -19.49
CA ARG A 263 -6.96 -0.44 -20.25
C ARG A 263 -5.73 -1.12 -19.61
N LYS A 264 -5.80 -1.44 -18.31
CA LYS A 264 -4.74 -2.11 -17.54
C LYS A 264 -5.17 -3.48 -17.02
N LEU A 265 -6.37 -3.95 -17.40
CA LEU A 265 -6.95 -5.23 -16.96
C LEU A 265 -6.99 -5.36 -15.41
N LEU A 266 -7.27 -4.25 -14.71
CA LEU A 266 -7.41 -4.25 -13.26
C LEU A 266 -8.89 -4.18 -12.87
N LEU A 267 -9.26 -5.02 -11.92
CA LEU A 267 -10.56 -5.02 -11.27
C LEU A 267 -10.77 -3.71 -10.48
N PRO A 268 -12.03 -3.32 -10.22
CA PRO A 268 -12.31 -2.20 -9.33
C PRO A 268 -11.90 -2.53 -7.89
N VAL A 269 -11.52 -1.50 -7.14
CA VAL A 269 -11.29 -1.60 -5.69
C VAL A 269 -12.02 -0.52 -4.92
N ASP A 270 -12.37 -0.98 -3.73
CA ASP A 270 -12.82 -0.28 -2.55
C ASP A 270 -11.91 0.88 -2.09
N ILE A 271 -12.22 2.16 -2.34
CA ILE A 271 -11.59 3.29 -1.63
C ILE A 271 -12.44 3.63 -0.42
N ASP A 272 -11.92 3.29 0.76
CA ASP A 272 -12.54 3.55 2.05
C ASP A 272 -11.59 4.40 2.92
N GLY A 273 -11.52 5.69 2.61
CA GLY A 273 -10.69 6.66 3.33
C GLY A 273 -10.05 7.73 2.47
N LEU A 274 -9.33 8.63 3.13
CA LEU A 274 -8.52 9.68 2.50
C LEU A 274 -7.22 9.07 1.93
N ILE A 275 -6.86 9.39 0.70
CA ILE A 275 -5.62 8.88 0.10
C ILE A 275 -4.53 9.94 0.24
N LEU A 276 -3.38 9.53 0.81
CA LEU A 276 -2.19 10.36 0.96
C LEU A 276 -1.06 9.76 0.13
N ARG A 277 -0.57 10.47 -0.88
CA ARG A 277 0.55 10.05 -1.72
C ARG A 277 1.70 11.04 -1.62
N VAL A 278 2.93 10.52 -1.53
CA VAL A 278 4.13 11.36 -1.71
C VAL A 278 4.35 11.61 -3.19
N SER A 279 4.46 12.87 -3.57
CA SER A 279 4.81 13.26 -4.93
C SER A 279 6.33 13.18 -5.08
N HIS A 280 6.82 12.48 -6.11
CA HIS A 280 8.25 12.45 -6.43
C HIS A 280 8.68 13.80 -7.02
N LEU A 281 8.88 14.80 -6.16
CA LEU A 281 9.60 16.02 -6.48
C LEU A 281 10.55 16.31 -5.32
N ALA A 282 11.84 16.10 -5.61
CA ALA A 282 13.03 16.44 -4.83
C ALA A 282 13.37 15.58 -3.59
N GLN A 283 13.94 14.39 -3.84
CA GLN A 283 14.99 13.83 -2.96
C GLN A 283 16.31 13.75 -3.74
N HIS A 284 16.70 14.87 -4.34
CA HIS A 284 18.07 15.13 -4.78
C HIS A 284 18.52 16.48 -4.21
N SER A 285 18.90 16.46 -2.94
CA SER A 285 19.89 17.39 -2.39
C SER A 285 20.88 16.57 -1.57
N ALA A 286 21.53 15.61 -2.22
CA ALA A 286 22.82 15.11 -1.77
C ALA A 286 23.85 16.11 -2.30
N ASN A 287 24.28 17.02 -1.42
CA ASN A 287 25.35 17.98 -1.63
C ASN A 287 26.63 17.23 -2.04
N PRO A 288 27.15 17.36 -3.27
CA PRO A 288 28.39 16.69 -3.66
C PRO A 288 29.51 17.72 -3.61
N ASN A 289 29.94 18.16 -2.43
CA ASN A 289 31.15 18.98 -2.26
C ASN A 289 31.70 18.86 -0.84
N SER A 290 32.43 17.78 -0.56
CA SER A 290 33.41 17.74 0.54
C SER A 290 34.47 16.68 0.30
N ILE A 291 35.23 16.80 -0.79
CA ILE A 291 36.61 16.28 -0.88
C ILE A 291 37.41 17.24 -1.78
N GLN A 292 38.07 18.21 -1.15
CA GLN A 292 39.46 18.58 -1.41
C GLN A 292 40.00 19.37 -0.21
#